data_AF-A0AAE5LUG8-F1
#
_entry.id   AF-A0AAE5LUG8-F1
#
_cell.length_a   1.000
_cell.length_b   1.000
_cell.length_c   1.000
_cell.angle_alpha   90.00
_cell.angle_beta   90.00
_cell.angle_gamma   90.00
#
_symmetry.space_group_name_H-M   'P 1'
#
loop_
_entity.id
_entity.type
_entity.pdbx_description
1 polymer ?
#
loop_
_entity_poly.entity_id
_entity_poly.type
_entity_poly.pdbx_seq_one_letter_code
_entity_poly.pdbx_strand_id
1 'polypeptide(L)'
;MSTQLSDADRASLRSLRTIADYQFGAGAGNALFPTDEPIDIRRTSSGRPRQIIVSGTRVVTYATDGRFTLGYAGGERLADALESPAYRVIVGDDSAPFVRDGKNVFAKFVQDVDPVIRPGDEILVEHYDGELLGVGRAELSADGMMDFASGMAVKVRDGKQ
;
A
#
# COMPACT_ATOMS: atom_id res chain seq x y z
N MET A 1 3.22 -5.29 -28.60
CA MET A 1 3.23 -6.77 -28.67
C MET A 1 2.64 -7.27 -27.36
N SER A 2 1.35 -7.63 -27.35
CA SER A 2 0.65 -8.05 -26.12
C SER A 2 1.03 -9.50 -25.84
N THR A 3 1.90 -9.71 -24.85
CA THR A 3 2.27 -11.05 -24.40
C THR A 3 1.07 -11.62 -23.65
N GLN A 4 0.43 -12.65 -24.20
CA GLN A 4 -0.64 -13.36 -23.52
C GLN A 4 -0.10 -13.95 -22.21
N LEU A 5 -0.76 -13.66 -21.08
CA LEU A 5 -0.43 -14.24 -19.77
C LEU A 5 -0.44 -15.78 -19.86
N SER A 6 0.49 -16.45 -19.18
CA SER A 6 0.49 -17.91 -19.09
C SER A 6 -0.63 -18.42 -18.17
N ASP A 7 -0.99 -19.70 -18.25
CA ASP A 7 -1.96 -20.29 -17.30
C ASP A 7 -1.47 -20.25 -15.85
N ALA A 8 -0.16 -20.42 -15.66
CA ALA A 8 0.48 -20.30 -14.34
C ALA A 8 0.35 -18.87 -13.79
N ASP A 9 0.45 -17.85 -14.64
CA ASP A 9 0.28 -16.46 -14.24
C ASP A 9 -1.19 -16.14 -13.95
N ARG A 10 -2.13 -16.65 -14.76
CA ARG A 10 -3.57 -16.54 -14.46
C ARG A 10 -3.92 -17.14 -13.10
N ALA A 11 -3.41 -18.35 -12.81
CA ALA A 11 -3.61 -19.00 -11.52
C ALA A 11 -2.98 -18.19 -10.37
N SER A 12 -1.76 -17.69 -10.58
CA SER A 12 -1.07 -16.85 -9.59
C SER A 12 -1.84 -15.56 -9.30
N LEU A 13 -2.35 -14.87 -10.33
CA LEU A 13 -3.13 -13.63 -10.16
C LEU A 13 -4.39 -13.85 -9.37
N ARG A 14 -5.11 -14.96 -9.57
CA ARG A 14 -6.28 -15.28 -8.74
C ARG A 14 -5.91 -15.38 -7.27
N SER A 15 -4.85 -16.11 -6.93
CA SER A 15 -4.37 -16.23 -5.55
C SER A 15 -3.91 -14.89 -4.98
N LEU A 16 -3.16 -14.10 -5.76
CA LEU A 16 -2.68 -12.78 -5.33
C LEU A 16 -3.82 -11.81 -5.05
N ARG A 17 -4.90 -11.83 -5.86
CA ARG A 17 -6.11 -11.04 -5.62
C ARG A 17 -6.78 -11.42 -4.31
N THR A 18 -6.95 -12.73 -4.05
CA THR A 18 -7.50 -13.20 -2.77
C THR A 18 -6.67 -12.76 -1.57
N ILE A 19 -5.33 -12.80 -1.68
CA ILE A 19 -4.45 -12.31 -0.61
C ILE A 19 -4.60 -10.81 -0.40
N ALA A 20 -4.74 -10.04 -1.48
CA ALA A 20 -4.95 -8.59 -1.41
C ALA A 20 -6.30 -8.25 -0.75
N ASP A 21 -7.37 -8.95 -1.13
CA ASP A 21 -8.68 -8.79 -0.49
C ASP A 21 -8.64 -9.15 1.00
N TYR A 22 -7.85 -10.17 1.36
CA TYR A 22 -7.65 -10.53 2.77
C TYR A 22 -6.87 -9.46 3.54
N GLN A 23 -5.83 -8.89 2.94
CA GLN A 23 -4.94 -7.95 3.61
C GLN A 23 -5.53 -6.53 3.72
N PHE A 24 -6.25 -6.08 2.68
CA PHE A 24 -6.73 -4.69 2.54
C PHE A 24 -8.25 -4.57 2.47
N GLY A 25 -8.99 -5.67 2.57
CA GLY A 25 -10.44 -5.68 2.42
C GLY A 25 -10.91 -5.91 0.98
N ALA A 26 -12.19 -6.24 0.86
CA ALA A 26 -12.79 -6.65 -0.42
C ALA A 26 -12.67 -5.56 -1.50
N GLY A 27 -12.23 -5.97 -2.69
CA GLY A 27 -12.07 -5.08 -3.84
C GLY A 27 -10.61 -4.68 -4.10
N ALA A 28 -9.76 -4.75 -3.07
CA ALA A 28 -8.34 -4.44 -3.19
C ALA A 28 -7.60 -5.34 -4.19
N GLY A 29 -8.01 -6.61 -4.34
CA GLY A 29 -7.41 -7.52 -5.31
C GLY A 29 -7.57 -7.03 -6.74
N ASN A 30 -8.78 -6.61 -7.12
CA ASN A 30 -9.04 -6.09 -8.45
C ASN A 30 -8.40 -4.71 -8.66
N ALA A 31 -8.36 -3.87 -7.62
CA ALA A 31 -7.72 -2.56 -7.68
C ALA A 31 -6.21 -2.68 -7.94
N LEU A 32 -5.51 -3.55 -7.19
CA LEU A 32 -4.08 -3.76 -7.33
C LEU A 32 -3.73 -4.56 -8.59
N PHE A 33 -4.56 -5.53 -8.98
CA PHE A 33 -4.29 -6.43 -10.09
C PHE A 33 -5.47 -6.52 -11.06
N PRO A 34 -5.77 -5.47 -11.84
CA PRO A 34 -6.93 -5.46 -12.73
C PRO A 34 -6.81 -6.45 -13.89
N THR A 35 -7.92 -6.70 -14.59
CA THR A 35 -7.97 -7.69 -15.68
C THR A 35 -7.73 -7.10 -17.06
N ASP A 36 -7.85 -5.78 -17.19
CA ASP A 36 -7.81 -5.00 -18.42
C ASP A 36 -6.51 -4.22 -18.63
N GLU A 37 -5.57 -4.31 -17.68
CA GLU A 37 -4.22 -3.73 -17.79
C GLU A 37 -3.13 -4.80 -17.94
N PRO A 38 -2.00 -4.48 -18.60
CA PRO A 38 -0.86 -5.39 -18.68
C PRO A 38 -0.20 -5.58 -17.31
N ILE A 39 0.00 -6.83 -16.91
CA ILE A 39 0.65 -7.20 -15.65
C ILE A 39 1.91 -8.06 -15.91
N ASP A 40 3.03 -7.66 -15.33
CA ASP A 40 4.27 -8.43 -15.24
C ASP A 40 4.47 -8.94 -13.80
N ILE A 41 4.67 -10.26 -13.65
CA ILE A 41 4.96 -10.91 -12.38
C ILE A 41 6.42 -11.33 -12.38
N ARG A 42 7.27 -10.54 -11.72
CA ARG A 42 8.66 -10.92 -11.50
C ARG A 42 8.73 -11.95 -10.39
N ARG A 43 9.34 -13.09 -10.69
CA ARG A 43 9.44 -14.24 -9.80
C ARG A 43 10.86 -14.41 -9.27
N THR A 44 10.99 -15.09 -8.14
CA THR A 44 12.27 -15.62 -7.67
C THR A 44 12.74 -16.78 -8.56
N SER A 45 13.98 -17.23 -8.40
CA SER A 45 14.49 -18.44 -9.06
C SER A 45 13.66 -19.70 -8.74
N SER A 46 13.03 -19.75 -7.57
CA SER A 46 12.12 -20.82 -7.16
C SER A 46 10.70 -20.70 -7.76
N GLY A 47 10.42 -19.68 -8.57
CA GLY A 47 9.11 -19.46 -9.20
C GLY A 47 8.08 -18.71 -8.34
N ARG A 48 8.41 -18.35 -7.10
CA ARG A 48 7.52 -17.58 -6.21
C ARG A 48 7.34 -16.15 -6.76
N PRO A 49 6.11 -15.61 -6.83
CA PRO A 49 5.89 -14.19 -7.13
C PRO A 49 6.69 -13.30 -6.16
N ARG A 50 7.31 -12.23 -6.67
CA ARG A 50 8.07 -11.29 -5.86
C ARG A 50 7.67 -9.84 -6.12
N GLN A 51 7.64 -9.38 -7.36
CA GLN A 51 7.18 -8.03 -7.68
C GLN A 51 6.06 -8.13 -8.70
N ILE A 52 4.99 -7.39 -8.46
CA ILE A 52 3.88 -7.28 -9.41
C ILE A 52 3.92 -5.86 -9.95
N ILE A 53 4.04 -5.77 -11.27
CA ILE A 53 4.14 -4.54 -12.04
C ILE A 53 2.90 -4.45 -12.92
N VAL A 54 2.18 -3.34 -12.85
CA VAL A 54 1.00 -3.10 -13.68
C VAL A 54 1.28 -1.85 -14.51
N SER A 55 1.07 -1.93 -15.82
CA SER A 55 1.29 -0.81 -16.74
C SER A 55 2.70 -0.18 -16.64
N GLY A 56 3.71 -1.01 -16.33
CA GLY A 56 5.11 -0.61 -16.25
C GLY A 56 5.58 -0.13 -14.87
N THR A 57 4.67 0.08 -13.91
CA THR A 57 5.01 0.56 -12.57
C THR A 57 4.83 -0.54 -11.51
N ARG A 58 5.76 -0.62 -10.55
CA ARG A 58 5.66 -1.57 -9.44
C ARG A 58 4.49 -1.17 -8.52
N VAL A 59 3.49 -2.04 -8.47
CA VAL A 59 2.31 -1.88 -7.60
C VAL A 59 2.59 -2.45 -6.21
N VAL A 60 3.08 -3.69 -6.11
CA VAL A 60 3.47 -4.31 -4.84
C VAL A 60 4.74 -5.16 -4.95
N THR A 61 5.35 -5.42 -3.80
CA THR A 61 6.24 -6.57 -3.61
C THR A 61 5.54 -7.60 -2.72
N TYR A 62 5.54 -8.87 -3.15
CA TYR A 62 5.04 -10.00 -2.36
C TYR A 62 6.17 -10.56 -1.49
N ALA A 63 6.08 -10.31 -0.19
CA ALA A 63 7.07 -10.69 0.80
C ALA A 63 7.03 -12.20 1.09
N THR A 64 8.05 -12.68 1.80
CA THR A 64 8.19 -14.11 2.14
C THR A 64 7.24 -14.58 3.25
N ASP A 65 6.68 -13.63 4.00
CA ASP A 65 5.65 -13.87 5.02
C ASP A 65 4.23 -13.97 4.45
N GLY A 66 4.08 -13.86 3.12
CA GLY A 66 2.79 -13.92 2.46
C GLY A 66 2.00 -12.60 2.47
N ARG A 67 2.64 -11.48 2.84
CA ARG A 67 2.02 -10.14 2.79
C ARG A 67 2.55 -9.32 1.62
N PHE A 68 1.76 -8.34 1.21
CA PHE A 68 2.18 -7.31 0.27
C PHE A 68 2.78 -6.12 0.99
N THR A 69 3.85 -5.59 0.39
CA THR A 69 4.32 -4.22 0.65
C THR A 69 4.01 -3.35 -0.55
N LEU A 70 3.41 -2.19 -0.33
CA LEU A 70 3.00 -1.25 -1.37
C LEU A 70 4.21 -0.50 -1.96
N GLY A 71 4.18 -0.29 -3.27
CA GLY A 71 4.80 0.88 -3.90
C GLY A 71 3.77 2.00 -4.03
N TYR A 72 4.23 3.21 -4.37
CA TYR A 72 3.33 4.38 -4.44
C TYR A 72 2.12 4.15 -5.38
N ALA A 73 2.35 3.64 -6.58
CA ALA A 73 1.28 3.34 -7.55
C ALA A 73 0.27 2.28 -7.06
N GLY A 74 0.68 1.39 -6.14
CA GLY A 74 -0.25 0.48 -5.47
C GLY A 74 -1.08 1.18 -4.39
N GLY A 75 -0.48 2.15 -3.70
CA GLY A 75 -1.19 3.05 -2.81
C GLY A 75 -2.28 3.84 -3.51
N GLU A 76 -1.98 4.44 -4.67
CA GLU A 76 -2.96 5.20 -5.47
C GLU A 76 -4.15 4.33 -5.85
N ARG A 77 -3.90 3.12 -6.35
CA ARG A 77 -4.96 2.17 -6.71
C ARG A 77 -5.86 1.81 -5.52
N LEU A 78 -5.28 1.66 -4.32
CA LEU A 78 -6.06 1.39 -3.11
C LEU A 78 -6.80 2.63 -2.63
N ALA A 79 -6.19 3.81 -2.71
CA ALA A 79 -6.83 5.07 -2.34
C ALA A 79 -8.10 5.30 -3.18
N ASP A 80 -8.04 5.03 -4.48
CA ASP A 80 -9.19 5.17 -5.39
C ASP A 80 -10.28 4.11 -5.15
N ALA A 81 -9.89 2.91 -4.75
CA ALA A 81 -10.82 1.77 -4.63
C ALA A 81 -11.44 1.62 -3.23
N LEU A 82 -10.74 2.05 -2.18
CA LEU A 82 -11.17 1.92 -0.80
C LEU A 82 -11.66 3.26 -0.27
N GLU A 83 -12.88 3.28 0.26
CA GLU A 83 -13.47 4.47 0.86
C GLU A 83 -12.70 4.89 2.12
N SER A 84 -12.47 6.20 2.28
CA SER A 84 -11.90 6.74 3.52
C SER A 84 -12.80 6.39 4.72
N PRO A 85 -12.23 5.97 5.88
CA PRO A 85 -10.82 6.08 6.27
C PRO A 85 -9.95 4.86 5.93
N ALA A 86 -10.43 3.85 5.21
CA ALA A 86 -9.77 2.54 5.09
C ALA A 86 -8.25 2.62 4.84
N TYR A 87 -7.46 2.10 5.79
CA TYR A 87 -5.99 2.02 5.78
C TYR A 87 -5.27 3.38 5.67
N ARG A 88 -5.90 4.48 6.08
CA ARG A 88 -5.32 5.83 6.01
C ARG A 88 -4.78 6.34 7.33
N VAL A 89 -3.67 7.09 7.23
CA VAL A 89 -3.15 7.97 8.27
C VAL A 89 -3.10 9.37 7.69
N ILE A 90 -3.84 10.30 8.30
CA ILE A 90 -4.01 11.68 7.84
C ILE A 90 -3.00 12.59 8.53
N VAL A 91 -2.30 13.40 7.74
CA VAL A 91 -1.34 14.41 8.21
C VAL A 91 -1.59 15.77 7.55
N GLY A 92 -0.95 16.82 8.06
CA GLY A 92 -1.05 18.17 7.49
C GLY A 92 0.20 18.70 6.81
N ASP A 93 0.16 19.99 6.50
CA ASP A 93 1.18 20.74 5.73
C ASP A 93 2.60 20.56 6.30
N ASP A 94 2.75 20.50 7.62
CA ASP A 94 4.05 20.33 8.30
C ASP A 94 4.72 18.98 7.98
N SER A 95 3.95 17.97 7.59
CA SER A 95 4.46 16.64 7.24
C SER A 95 4.52 16.40 5.74
N ALA A 96 3.63 17.04 4.97
CA ALA A 96 3.45 16.78 3.54
C ALA A 96 4.76 16.76 2.72
N PRO A 97 5.66 17.77 2.76
CA PRO A 97 6.87 17.74 1.95
C PRO A 97 7.80 16.59 2.34
N PHE A 98 7.88 16.24 3.63
CA PHE A 98 8.75 15.18 4.11
C PHE A 98 8.24 13.79 3.72
N VAL A 99 6.91 13.58 3.75
CA VAL A 99 6.33 12.30 3.34
C VAL A 99 6.51 12.08 1.84
N ARG A 100 6.35 13.12 1.01
CA ARG A 100 6.63 13.05 -0.44
C ARG A 100 8.09 12.64 -0.71
N ASP A 101 9.02 13.13 0.10
CA ASP A 101 10.45 12.75 0.06
C ASP A 101 10.76 11.37 0.71
N GLY A 102 9.74 10.60 1.08
CA GLY A 102 9.88 9.27 1.67
C GLY A 102 10.33 9.26 3.14
N LYS A 103 10.20 10.38 3.87
CA LYS A 103 10.49 10.44 5.31
C LYS A 103 9.31 9.91 6.12
N ASN A 104 9.61 9.40 7.31
CA ASN A 104 8.64 8.75 8.18
C ASN A 104 7.67 9.75 8.84
N VAL A 105 6.46 9.28 9.14
CA VAL A 105 5.46 10.03 9.91
C VAL A 105 5.67 9.75 11.40
N PHE A 106 5.62 10.80 12.21
CA PHE A 106 5.67 10.69 13.67
C PHE A 106 4.28 10.94 14.27
N ALA A 107 3.95 10.27 15.38
CA ALA A 107 2.63 10.28 16.01
C ALA A 107 2.10 11.70 16.27
N LYS A 108 2.95 12.60 16.78
CA LYS A 108 2.60 14.01 17.04
C LYS A 108 2.10 14.81 15.83
N PHE A 109 2.28 14.31 14.61
CA PHE A 109 1.82 14.96 13.38
C PHE A 109 0.62 14.25 12.74
N VAL A 110 0.18 13.11 13.30
CA VAL A 110 -1.04 12.43 12.86
C VAL A 110 -2.24 13.24 13.33
N GLN A 111 -3.16 13.52 12.40
CA GLN A 111 -4.38 14.28 12.66
C GLN A 111 -5.60 13.37 12.76
N ASP A 112 -5.60 12.28 11.98
CA ASP A 112 -6.65 11.25 12.01
C ASP A 112 -6.08 9.92 11.49
N VAL A 113 -6.74 8.81 11.80
CA VAL A 113 -6.29 7.46 11.44
C VAL A 113 -7.47 6.49 11.41
N ASP A 114 -7.45 5.54 10.49
CA ASP A 114 -8.42 4.42 10.50
C ASP A 114 -8.33 3.64 11.82
N PRO A 115 -9.41 3.55 12.63
CA PRO A 115 -9.40 2.88 13.93
C PRO A 115 -9.07 1.37 13.85
N VAL A 116 -9.19 0.74 12.67
CA VAL A 116 -8.87 -0.68 12.50
C VAL A 116 -7.38 -0.95 12.28
N ILE A 117 -6.56 0.08 12.01
CA ILE A 117 -5.12 -0.07 11.77
C ILE A 117 -4.43 -0.74 12.95
N ARG A 118 -3.57 -1.72 12.65
CA ARG A 118 -2.70 -2.40 13.61
C ARG A 118 -1.23 -2.22 13.22
N PRO A 119 -0.30 -2.31 14.19
CA PRO A 119 1.12 -2.33 13.89
C PRO A 119 1.45 -3.40 12.86
N GLY A 120 2.23 -3.04 11.85
CA GLY A 120 2.62 -3.90 10.75
C GLY A 120 1.71 -3.83 9.53
N ASP A 121 0.56 -3.16 9.57
CA ASP A 121 -0.29 -2.96 8.41
C ASP A 121 0.33 -1.98 7.41
N GLU A 122 -0.02 -2.15 6.13
CA GLU A 122 0.35 -1.16 5.11
C GLU A 122 -0.60 0.02 5.18
N ILE A 123 -0.05 1.20 4.97
CA ILE A 123 -0.73 2.46 5.23
C ILE A 123 -0.62 3.36 4.01
N LEU A 124 -1.75 4.00 3.70
CA LEU A 124 -1.87 5.15 2.83
C LEU A 124 -1.67 6.41 3.69
N VAL A 125 -0.61 7.18 3.45
CA VAL A 125 -0.41 8.45 4.15
C VAL A 125 -1.01 9.54 3.28
N GLU A 126 -2.11 10.13 3.75
CA GLU A 126 -2.84 11.18 3.04
C GLU A 126 -2.68 12.52 3.74
N HIS A 127 -2.71 13.58 2.93
CA HIS A 127 -2.92 14.91 3.44
C HIS A 127 -4.40 15.11 3.82
N TYR A 128 -4.71 16.05 4.73
CA TYR A 128 -6.09 16.31 5.15
C TYR A 128 -7.03 16.76 4.02
N ASP A 129 -6.50 17.18 2.88
CA ASP A 129 -7.29 17.52 1.69
C ASP A 129 -7.60 16.30 0.78
N GLY A 130 -7.14 15.10 1.16
CA GLY A 130 -7.35 13.86 0.43
C GLY A 130 -6.25 13.49 -0.56
N GLU A 131 -5.16 14.25 -0.66
CA GLU A 131 -4.04 13.85 -1.52
C GLU A 131 -3.22 12.72 -0.89
N LEU A 132 -3.01 11.62 -1.63
CA LEU A 132 -2.04 10.58 -1.24
C LEU A 132 -0.60 11.11 -1.35
N LEU A 133 0.09 11.18 -0.21
CA LEU A 133 1.46 11.67 -0.10
C LEU A 133 2.49 10.54 -0.19
N GLY A 134 2.15 9.35 0.30
CA GLY A 134 3.05 8.21 0.32
C GLY A 134 2.42 6.94 0.86
N VAL A 135 3.19 5.86 0.84
CA VAL A 135 2.82 4.57 1.43
C VAL A 135 3.90 4.07 2.38
N GLY A 136 3.46 3.36 3.41
CA GLY A 136 4.35 2.86 4.44
C GLY A 136 3.76 1.74 5.24
N ARG A 137 4.36 1.51 6.41
CA ARG A 137 3.88 0.53 7.38
C ARG A 137 3.60 1.20 8.71
N ALA A 138 2.47 0.87 9.32
CA ALA A 138 2.16 1.28 10.68
C ALA A 138 3.19 0.69 11.66
N GLU A 139 3.78 1.54 12.49
CA GLU A 139 4.64 1.14 13.61
C GLU A 139 3.89 1.25 14.96
N LEU A 140 2.74 1.93 14.97
CA LEU A 140 1.82 2.06 16.10
C LEU A 140 0.40 1.60 15.71
N SER A 141 -0.43 1.29 16.71
CA SER A 141 -1.88 1.13 16.51
C SER A 141 -2.54 2.48 16.30
N ALA A 142 -3.76 2.50 15.77
CA ALA A 142 -4.57 3.71 15.63
C ALA A 142 -4.62 4.54 16.94
N ASP A 143 -5.01 3.90 18.06
CA ASP A 143 -5.04 4.55 19.38
C ASP A 143 -3.67 5.12 19.77
N GLY A 144 -2.59 4.38 19.53
CA GLY A 144 -1.23 4.84 19.82
C GLY A 144 -0.80 6.02 18.95
N MET A 145 -1.24 6.08 17.68
CA MET A 145 -0.98 7.22 16.79
C MET A 145 -1.71 8.47 17.28
N MET A 146 -2.95 8.34 17.79
CA MET A 146 -3.75 9.46 18.29
C MET A 146 -3.34 9.94 19.68
N ASP A 147 -2.86 9.04 20.55
CA ASP A 147 -2.54 9.36 21.94
C ASP A 147 -1.10 9.85 22.15
N PHE A 148 -0.15 9.44 21.31
CA PHE A 148 1.27 9.69 21.58
C PHE A 148 1.78 11.02 21.03
N ALA A 149 2.47 11.79 21.89
CA ALA A 149 3.19 13.00 21.49
C ALA A 149 4.59 12.75 20.89
N SER A 150 5.02 11.49 20.76
CA SER A 150 6.30 11.11 20.17
C SER A 150 6.28 9.66 19.66
N GLY A 151 7.30 9.27 18.89
CA GLY A 151 7.39 7.95 18.29
C GLY A 151 7.00 7.95 16.81
N MET A 152 7.53 6.98 16.06
CA MET A 152 7.24 6.81 14.64
C MET A 152 5.86 6.16 14.50
N ALA A 153 4.94 6.82 13.80
CA ALA A 153 3.62 6.28 13.50
C ALA A 153 3.66 5.42 12.24
N VAL A 154 4.31 5.91 11.18
CA VAL A 154 4.42 5.21 9.89
C VAL A 154 5.86 5.22 9.42
N LYS A 155 6.40 4.03 9.16
CA LYS A 155 7.65 3.87 8.41
C LYS A 155 7.35 3.95 6.92
N VAL A 156 7.60 5.11 6.32
CA VAL A 156 7.35 5.35 4.90
C VAL A 156 8.34 4.55 4.05
N ARG A 157 7.85 3.97 2.94
CA ARG A 157 8.66 3.19 1.99
C ARG A 157 8.77 3.83 0.61
N ASP A 158 7.72 4.54 0.20
CA ASP A 158 7.64 5.17 -1.11
C ASP A 158 6.78 6.43 -0.97
N GLY A 159 7.21 7.54 -1.56
CA GLY A 159 6.51 8.82 -1.53
C GLY A 159 6.13 9.27 -2.94
N LYS A 160 5.26 10.27 -3.04
CA LYS A 160 4.92 10.94 -4.29
C LYS A 160 6.10 11.79 -4.75
N GLN A 161 6.94 11.23 -5.62
CA GLN A 161 8.06 11.95 -6.26
C GLN A 161 7.57 13.02 -7.24
#